data_AF-A0A9W8L7M4-F1
#
_entry.id   AF-A0A9W8L7M4-F1
#
_cell.length_a   1.000
_cell.length_b   1.000
_cell.length_c   1.000
_cell.angle_alpha   90.00
_cell.angle_beta   90.00
_cell.angle_gamma   90.00
#
_symmetry.space_group_name_H-M   'P 1'
#
loop_
_entity.id
_entity.type
_entity.pdbx_description
1 polymer ?
#
loop_
_entity_poly.entity_id
_entity_poly.type
_entity_poly.pdbx_seq_one_letter_code
_entity_poly.pdbx_strand_id
1 'polypeptide(L)'
;MALKAELEQWHQAVEMFDEQNYGGALDMFRSIADSAKIHFNIGLILGRKGDHEGAAYDQALKLDQYLVVAFFQRGVAKMVLQRNPEAMEDFNSALKFLRDNEFIDYTQIGLDYKVYTCEVLYNRALCHFCMGQEREARTDLFDASKRTAEERHSWIRKAADSSGMDCPLYCVPKGVVYRPSASKLKSTKKIDFLGSAKVIASADGKDNFTGFKGALVRKETLKSSGSPMSIQHQKSMRVRRTTPPPETNSALARSNTMPVHRLESSQQP
;
A
#
# COMPACT_ATOMS: atom_id res chain seq x y z
N MET A 1 -2.59 -2.06 -21.42
CA MET A 1 -4.05 -1.83 -21.62
C MET A 1 -4.86 -2.38 -20.44
N ALA A 2 -4.60 -3.59 -19.93
CA ALA A 2 -5.39 -4.23 -18.85
C ALA A 2 -5.42 -3.47 -17.51
N LEU A 3 -4.26 -3.10 -16.95
CA LEU A 3 -4.17 -2.47 -15.61
C LEU A 3 -4.97 -1.15 -15.48
N LYS A 4 -5.04 -0.37 -16.56
CA LYS A 4 -5.79 0.88 -16.58
C LYS A 4 -7.29 0.63 -16.43
N ALA A 5 -7.82 -0.31 -17.21
CA ALA A 5 -9.23 -0.66 -17.17
C ALA A 5 -9.62 -1.25 -15.82
N GLU A 6 -8.77 -2.09 -15.22
CA GLU A 6 -8.98 -2.65 -13.89
C GLU A 6 -9.06 -1.57 -12.80
N LEU A 7 -8.19 -0.55 -12.84
CA LEU A 7 -8.21 0.56 -11.89
C LEU A 7 -9.46 1.43 -12.04
N GLU A 8 -9.92 1.66 -13.27
CA GLU A 8 -11.16 2.40 -13.55
C GLU A 8 -12.39 1.61 -13.07
N GLN A 9 -12.44 0.29 -13.33
CA GLN A 9 -13.52 -0.59 -12.84
C GLN A 9 -13.54 -0.66 -11.32
N TRP A 10 -12.37 -0.78 -10.68
CA TRP A 10 -12.28 -0.75 -9.21
C TRP A 10 -12.79 0.58 -8.65
N HIS A 11 -12.42 1.70 -9.27
CA HIS A 11 -12.91 2.99 -8.82
C HIS A 11 -14.44 3.09 -8.92
N GLN A 12 -15.02 2.68 -10.05
CA GLN A 12 -16.48 2.66 -10.24
C GLN A 12 -17.18 1.76 -9.23
N ALA A 13 -16.62 0.57 -8.93
CA ALA A 13 -17.17 -0.32 -7.91
C ALA A 13 -17.21 0.32 -6.52
N VAL A 14 -16.18 1.10 -6.18
CA VAL A 14 -16.12 1.86 -4.92
C VAL A 14 -17.12 3.01 -4.92
N GLU A 15 -17.32 3.71 -6.04
CA GLU A 15 -18.36 4.75 -6.14
C GLU A 15 -19.77 4.16 -5.94
N MET A 16 -20.07 3.03 -6.57
CA MET A 16 -21.35 2.32 -6.35
C MET A 16 -21.53 1.89 -4.89
N PHE A 17 -20.44 1.51 -4.21
CA PHE A 17 -20.47 1.20 -2.78
C PHE A 17 -20.79 2.43 -1.93
N ASP A 18 -20.19 3.59 -2.25
CA ASP A 18 -20.45 4.86 -1.57
C ASP A 18 -21.91 5.33 -1.78
N GLU A 19 -22.48 5.04 -2.96
CA GLU A 19 -23.90 5.24 -3.30
C GLU A 19 -24.84 4.21 -2.65
N GLN A 20 -24.31 3.28 -1.84
CA GLN A 20 -25.05 2.17 -1.21
C GLN A 20 -25.66 1.16 -2.18
N ASN A 21 -25.25 1.19 -3.46
CA ASN A 21 -25.60 0.18 -4.45
C ASN A 21 -24.71 -1.06 -4.30
N TYR A 22 -24.95 -1.82 -3.22
CA TYR A 22 -24.17 -3.01 -2.88
C TYR A 22 -24.27 -4.13 -3.92
N GLY A 23 -25.40 -4.23 -4.63
CA GLY A 23 -25.60 -5.22 -5.69
C GLY A 23 -24.67 -4.96 -6.87
N GLY A 24 -24.75 -3.76 -7.46
CA GLY A 24 -23.90 -3.37 -8.58
C GLY A 24 -22.41 -3.36 -8.21
N ALA A 25 -22.08 -2.90 -7.00
CA ALA A 25 -20.70 -2.92 -6.51
C ALA A 25 -20.13 -4.35 -6.47
N LEU A 26 -20.90 -5.34 -5.99
CA LEU A 26 -20.46 -6.75 -5.94
C LEU A 26 -20.21 -7.33 -7.32
N ASP A 27 -21.11 -7.07 -8.27
CA ASP A 27 -20.97 -7.57 -9.64
C ASP A 27 -19.72 -6.98 -10.32
N MET A 28 -19.50 -5.67 -10.12
CA MET A 28 -18.27 -5.01 -10.58
C MET A 28 -17.02 -5.59 -9.90
N PHE A 29 -17.02 -5.76 -8.57
CA PHE A 29 -15.87 -6.32 -7.86
C PHE A 29 -15.53 -7.75 -8.30
N ARG A 30 -16.53 -8.58 -8.60
CA ARG A 30 -16.32 -9.94 -9.12
C ARG A 30 -15.80 -9.99 -10.55
N SER A 31 -16.04 -8.94 -11.33
CA SER A 31 -15.54 -8.83 -12.71
C SER A 31 -14.07 -8.42 -12.80
N ILE A 32 -13.54 -7.81 -11.72
CA ILE A 32 -12.14 -7.38 -11.63
C ILE A 32 -11.23 -8.61 -11.39
N ALA A 33 -9.97 -8.50 -11.80
CA ALA A 33 -8.95 -9.53 -11.53
C ALA A 33 -8.83 -9.89 -10.03
N ASP A 34 -8.56 -11.16 -9.76
CA ASP A 34 -8.43 -11.69 -8.41
C ASP A 34 -7.32 -10.98 -7.62
N SER A 35 -7.70 -10.32 -6.54
CA SER A 35 -6.79 -9.67 -5.60
C SER A 35 -7.34 -9.79 -4.18
N ALA A 36 -6.45 -9.98 -3.20
CA ALA A 36 -6.82 -10.10 -1.80
C ALA A 36 -7.67 -8.91 -1.31
N LYS A 37 -7.33 -7.69 -1.78
CA LYS A 37 -8.06 -6.45 -1.43
C LYS A 37 -9.48 -6.42 -1.98
N ILE A 38 -9.66 -6.93 -3.20
CA ILE A 38 -10.97 -6.99 -3.87
C ILE A 38 -11.87 -8.01 -3.18
N HIS A 39 -11.35 -9.21 -2.90
CA HIS A 39 -12.06 -10.23 -2.13
C HIS A 39 -12.40 -9.75 -0.71
N PHE A 40 -11.51 -9.00 -0.07
CA PHE A 40 -11.80 -8.36 1.22
C PHE A 40 -12.95 -7.35 1.12
N ASN A 41 -12.97 -6.50 0.08
CA ASN A 41 -14.08 -5.57 -0.16
C ASN A 41 -15.40 -6.33 -0.40
N ILE A 42 -15.38 -7.41 -1.19
CA ILE A 42 -16.54 -8.28 -1.41
C ILE A 42 -17.05 -8.82 -0.06
N GLY A 43 -16.16 -9.31 0.80
CA GLY A 43 -16.51 -9.80 2.14
C GLY A 43 -17.19 -8.75 3.02
N LEU A 44 -16.67 -7.51 3.00
CA LEU A 44 -17.30 -6.40 3.74
C LEU A 44 -18.72 -6.09 3.23
N ILE A 45 -18.91 -6.11 1.91
CA ILE A 45 -20.21 -5.82 1.30
C ILE A 45 -21.20 -6.95 1.57
N LEU A 46 -20.77 -8.21 1.48
CA LEU A 46 -21.60 -9.37 1.82
C LEU A 46 -22.04 -9.31 3.29
N GLY A 47 -21.10 -9.03 4.20
CA GLY A 47 -21.43 -8.83 5.61
C GLY A 47 -22.44 -7.69 5.82
N ARG A 48 -22.38 -6.64 5.00
CA ARG A 48 -23.38 -5.55 5.06
C ARG A 48 -24.77 -5.98 4.60
N LYS A 49 -24.85 -6.92 3.66
CA LYS A 49 -26.09 -7.55 3.20
C LYS A 49 -26.62 -8.63 4.16
N GLY A 50 -25.88 -8.93 5.24
CA GLY A 50 -26.21 -9.98 6.21
C GLY A 50 -25.65 -11.36 5.86
N ASP A 51 -24.87 -11.47 4.78
CA ASP A 51 -24.16 -12.69 4.42
C ASP A 51 -22.78 -12.69 5.10
N HIS A 52 -22.69 -13.41 6.21
CA HIS A 52 -21.51 -13.50 7.04
C HIS A 52 -20.74 -14.82 6.85
N GLU A 53 -20.96 -15.55 5.75
CA GLU A 53 -20.36 -16.89 5.54
C GLU A 53 -18.83 -16.89 5.47
N GLY A 54 -18.20 -15.71 5.28
CA GLY A 54 -16.75 -15.56 5.36
C GLY A 54 -15.99 -16.11 4.13
N ALA A 55 -16.68 -16.72 3.16
CA ALA A 55 -16.07 -17.29 1.96
C ALA A 55 -15.22 -16.29 1.16
N ALA A 56 -15.64 -15.02 1.12
CA ALA A 56 -14.86 -13.96 0.47
C ALA A 56 -13.54 -13.66 1.22
N TYR A 57 -13.53 -13.73 2.55
CA TYR A 57 -12.31 -13.60 3.33
C TYR A 57 -11.39 -14.82 3.17
N ASP A 58 -11.93 -16.03 2.98
CA ASP A 58 -11.12 -17.21 2.67
C ASP A 58 -10.36 -17.04 1.35
N GLN A 59 -11.02 -16.49 0.32
CA GLN A 59 -10.36 -16.17 -0.95
C GLN A 59 -9.30 -15.07 -0.78
N ALA A 60 -9.60 -14.03 0.02
CA ALA A 60 -8.62 -12.99 0.33
C ALA A 60 -7.37 -13.57 1.01
N LEU A 61 -7.55 -14.49 1.97
CA LEU A 61 -6.47 -15.12 2.72
C LEU A 61 -5.69 -16.17 1.92
N LYS A 62 -6.31 -16.79 0.91
CA LYS A 62 -5.60 -17.64 -0.07
C LYS A 62 -4.62 -16.82 -0.92
N LEU A 63 -5.00 -15.59 -1.27
CA LEU A 63 -4.19 -14.69 -2.08
C LEU A 63 -3.13 -13.94 -1.23
N ASP A 64 -3.48 -13.58 0.00
CA ASP A 64 -2.56 -12.98 0.98
C ASP A 64 -2.73 -13.61 2.37
N GLN A 65 -1.88 -14.59 2.66
CA GLN A 65 -1.87 -15.32 3.93
C GLN A 65 -1.44 -14.48 5.14
N TYR A 66 -0.95 -13.25 4.94
CA TYR A 66 -0.47 -12.37 6.00
C TYR A 66 -1.41 -11.17 6.22
N LEU A 67 -2.57 -11.16 5.55
CA LEU A 67 -3.54 -10.07 5.63
C LEU A 67 -4.29 -10.11 6.97
N VAL A 68 -3.69 -9.50 8.02
CA VAL A 68 -4.25 -9.46 9.38
C VAL A 68 -5.69 -8.96 9.41
N VAL A 69 -6.01 -7.89 8.67
CA VAL A 69 -7.37 -7.34 8.63
C VAL A 69 -8.41 -8.34 8.11
N ALA A 70 -8.02 -9.26 7.21
CA ALA A 70 -8.91 -10.30 6.70
C ALA A 70 -9.17 -11.38 7.75
N PHE A 71 -8.16 -11.83 8.49
CA PHE A 71 -8.38 -12.71 9.66
C PHE A 71 -9.28 -12.04 10.70
N PHE A 72 -9.00 -10.78 11.02
CA PHE A 72 -9.79 -10.01 11.99
C PHE A 72 -11.27 -9.91 11.58
N GLN A 73 -11.56 -9.53 10.33
CA GLN A 73 -12.94 -9.43 9.84
C GLN A 73 -13.62 -10.79 9.66
N ARG A 74 -12.90 -11.84 9.25
CA ARG A 74 -13.44 -13.20 9.20
C ARG A 74 -13.82 -13.70 10.59
N GLY A 75 -12.98 -13.44 11.60
CA GLY A 75 -13.28 -13.76 13.00
C GLY A 75 -14.52 -13.03 13.50
N VAL A 76 -14.67 -11.73 13.19
CA VAL A 76 -15.89 -10.97 13.51
C VAL A 76 -17.13 -11.57 12.84
N ALA A 77 -17.06 -11.90 11.54
CA ALA A 77 -18.18 -12.52 10.82
C ALA A 77 -18.58 -13.86 11.45
N LYS A 78 -17.60 -14.69 11.84
CA LYS A 78 -17.85 -15.96 12.54
C LYS A 78 -18.45 -15.77 13.94
N MET A 79 -18.03 -14.75 14.69
CA MET A 79 -18.67 -14.41 15.97
C MET A 79 -20.14 -14.04 15.80
N VAL A 80 -20.47 -13.27 14.75
CA VAL A 80 -21.86 -12.94 14.42
C VAL A 80 -22.68 -14.19 14.08
N LEU A 81 -22.05 -15.19 13.46
CA LEU A 81 -22.63 -16.52 13.21
C LEU A 81 -22.57 -17.46 14.43
N GLN A 82 -22.16 -16.99 15.61
CA GLN A 82 -21.97 -17.78 16.84
C GLN A 82 -20.95 -18.93 16.72
N ARG A 83 -20.08 -18.89 15.71
CA ARG A 83 -18.97 -19.84 15.51
C ARG A 83 -17.73 -19.38 16.29
N ASN A 84 -17.88 -19.25 17.60
CA ASN A 84 -16.84 -18.78 18.52
C ASN A 84 -15.50 -19.54 18.45
N PRO A 85 -15.44 -20.88 18.38
CA PRO A 85 -14.15 -21.58 18.31
C PRO A 85 -13.39 -21.27 17.02
N GLU A 86 -14.08 -21.22 15.88
CA GLU A 86 -13.46 -20.86 14.60
C GLU A 86 -13.04 -19.37 14.56
N ALA A 87 -13.79 -18.49 15.22
CA ALA A 87 -13.43 -17.08 15.35
C ALA A 87 -12.16 -16.91 16.22
N MET A 88 -12.03 -17.69 17.29
CA MET A 88 -10.86 -17.68 18.15
C MET A 88 -9.58 -18.06 17.40
N GLU A 89 -9.64 -19.05 16.50
CA GLU A 89 -8.51 -19.40 15.63
C GLU A 89 -8.09 -18.25 14.71
N ASP A 90 -9.07 -17.51 14.18
CA ASP A 90 -8.84 -16.34 13.34
C ASP A 90 -8.19 -15.21 14.12
N PHE A 91 -8.65 -14.93 15.34
CA PHE A 91 -8.04 -13.91 16.20
C PHE A 91 -6.63 -14.32 16.66
N ASN A 92 -6.40 -15.60 16.96
CA ASN A 92 -5.06 -16.11 17.24
C ASN A 92 -4.11 -15.94 16.05
N SER A 93 -4.60 -16.21 14.84
CA SER A 93 -3.84 -16.00 13.61
C SER A 93 -3.55 -14.51 13.37
N ALA A 94 -4.53 -13.64 13.58
CA ALA A 94 -4.35 -12.18 13.48
C ALA A 94 -3.29 -11.68 14.47
N LEU A 95 -3.34 -12.09 15.74
CA LEU A 95 -2.34 -11.74 16.76
C LEU A 95 -0.93 -12.23 16.40
N LYS A 96 -0.83 -13.45 15.87
CA LYS A 96 0.45 -14.01 15.38
C LYS A 96 1.06 -13.15 14.27
N PHE A 97 0.24 -12.70 13.32
CA PHE A 97 0.70 -11.89 12.19
C PHE A 97 0.87 -10.41 12.49
N LEU A 98 0.27 -9.90 13.58
CA LEU A 98 0.57 -8.59 14.15
C LEU A 98 2.02 -8.50 14.66
N ARG A 99 2.66 -9.64 14.98
CA ARG A 99 4.07 -9.74 15.40
C ARG A 99 4.41 -8.80 16.56
N ASP A 100 3.51 -8.72 17.53
CA ASP A 100 3.63 -7.88 18.73
C ASP A 100 3.70 -6.36 18.46
N ASN A 101 3.39 -5.92 17.23
CA ASN A 101 3.20 -4.49 16.97
C ASN A 101 1.92 -4.00 17.67
N GLU A 102 1.88 -2.72 18.05
CA GLU A 102 0.69 -2.13 18.66
C GLU A 102 -0.48 -2.06 17.66
N PHE A 103 -0.19 -1.71 16.41
CA PHE A 103 -1.16 -1.68 15.32
C PHE A 103 -0.49 -1.89 13.96
N ILE A 104 -1.29 -2.23 12.96
CA ILE A 104 -0.92 -2.16 11.54
C ILE A 104 -1.80 -1.11 10.86
N ASP A 105 -1.15 -0.16 10.20
CA ASP A 105 -1.79 0.89 9.42
C ASP A 105 -1.95 0.49 7.95
N TYR A 106 -3.20 0.38 7.49
CA TYR A 106 -3.53 0.00 6.13
C TYR A 106 -3.73 1.18 5.17
N THR A 107 -3.64 2.43 5.65
CA THR A 107 -3.86 3.64 4.85
C THR A 107 -2.98 3.68 3.61
N GLN A 108 -1.71 3.26 3.76
CA GLN A 108 -0.71 3.23 2.69
C GLN A 108 -1.08 2.30 1.53
N ILE A 109 -1.88 1.27 1.79
CA ILE A 109 -2.29 0.29 0.79
C ILE A 109 -3.75 0.45 0.35
N GLY A 110 -4.39 1.55 0.76
CA GLY A 110 -5.67 2.02 0.24
C GLY A 110 -6.87 1.75 1.15
N LEU A 111 -6.68 1.24 2.37
CA LEU A 111 -7.77 1.06 3.33
C LEU A 111 -7.55 2.03 4.50
N ASP A 112 -8.48 2.96 4.70
CA ASP A 112 -8.40 3.94 5.78
C ASP A 112 -8.80 3.31 7.13
N TYR A 113 -7.98 2.38 7.60
CA TYR A 113 -8.20 1.66 8.85
C TYR A 113 -6.88 1.19 9.46
N LYS A 114 -6.85 1.19 10.79
CA LYS A 114 -5.76 0.65 11.59
C LYS A 114 -6.31 -0.50 12.42
N VAL A 115 -5.67 -1.66 12.30
CA VAL A 115 -5.98 -2.81 13.14
C VAL A 115 -5.10 -2.73 14.37
N TYR A 116 -5.70 -2.58 15.54
CA TYR A 116 -4.99 -2.52 16.81
C TYR A 116 -4.93 -3.89 17.49
N THR A 117 -3.79 -4.21 18.08
CA THR A 117 -3.63 -5.45 18.86
C THR A 117 -4.60 -5.50 20.04
N CYS A 118 -4.90 -4.37 20.68
CA CYS A 118 -5.89 -4.31 21.75
C CYS A 118 -7.33 -4.61 21.28
N GLU A 119 -7.71 -4.23 20.05
CA GLU A 119 -9.01 -4.57 19.46
C GLU A 119 -9.11 -6.07 19.15
N VAL A 120 -8.04 -6.68 18.65
CA VAL A 120 -8.00 -8.13 18.38
C VAL A 120 -8.05 -8.94 19.68
N LEU A 121 -7.28 -8.55 20.70
CA LEU A 121 -7.32 -9.18 22.04
C LEU A 121 -8.70 -9.06 22.67
N TYR A 122 -9.33 -7.89 22.56
CA TYR A 122 -10.68 -7.68 23.06
C TYR A 122 -11.70 -8.62 22.41
N ASN A 123 -11.71 -8.72 21.07
CA ASN A 123 -12.64 -9.63 20.39
C ASN A 123 -12.35 -11.11 20.73
N ARG A 124 -11.08 -11.48 20.92
CA ARG A 124 -10.71 -12.82 21.41
C ARG A 124 -11.23 -13.08 22.83
N ALA A 125 -11.14 -12.10 23.72
CA ALA A 125 -11.70 -12.19 25.06
C ALA A 125 -13.21 -12.42 25.04
N LEU A 126 -13.93 -11.74 24.14
CA LEU A 126 -15.37 -11.96 23.95
C LEU A 126 -15.68 -13.37 23.46
N CYS A 127 -14.84 -13.97 22.59
CA CYS A 127 -14.96 -15.39 22.24
C CYS A 127 -14.79 -16.28 23.47
N HIS A 128 -13.79 -16.02 24.30
CA HIS A 128 -13.55 -16.77 25.53
C HIS A 128 -14.74 -16.67 26.51
N PHE A 129 -15.35 -15.48 26.68
CA PHE A 129 -16.58 -15.34 27.47
C PHE A 129 -17.73 -16.18 26.91
N CYS A 130 -17.94 -16.15 25.59
CA CYS A 130 -18.98 -16.96 24.96
C CYS A 130 -18.73 -18.48 25.10
N MET A 131 -17.47 -18.89 25.28
CA MET A 131 -17.06 -20.28 25.53
C MET A 131 -17.02 -20.65 27.02
N GLY A 132 -17.32 -19.72 27.93
CA GLY A 132 -17.24 -19.92 29.39
C GLY A 132 -15.82 -19.90 29.97
N GLN A 133 -14.82 -19.49 29.18
CA GLN A 133 -13.41 -19.42 29.56
C GLN A 133 -13.08 -18.04 30.17
N GLU A 134 -13.64 -17.77 31.34
CA GLU A 134 -13.58 -16.43 31.95
C GLU A 134 -12.17 -16.01 32.38
N ARG A 135 -11.31 -16.97 32.78
CA ARG A 135 -9.95 -16.65 33.22
C ARG A 135 -9.11 -16.13 32.07
N GLU A 136 -9.14 -16.83 30.95
CA GLU A 136 -8.45 -16.49 29.70
C GLU A 136 -8.97 -15.16 29.15
N ALA A 137 -10.29 -14.96 29.14
CA ALA A 137 -10.91 -13.70 28.73
C ALA A 137 -10.39 -12.50 29.54
N ARG A 138 -10.31 -12.64 30.87
CA ARG A 138 -9.81 -11.58 31.76
C ARG A 138 -8.34 -11.27 31.54
N THR A 139 -7.51 -12.28 31.26
CA THR A 139 -6.10 -12.08 30.89
C THR A 139 -5.98 -11.28 29.59
N ASP A 140 -6.76 -11.64 28.57
CA ASP A 140 -6.77 -10.95 27.29
C ASP A 140 -7.20 -9.48 27.42
N LEU A 141 -8.26 -9.22 28.19
CA LEU A 141 -8.72 -7.86 28.45
C LEU A 141 -7.69 -7.05 29.23
N PHE A 142 -7.01 -7.66 30.20
CA PHE A 142 -5.94 -7.01 30.94
C PHE A 142 -4.79 -6.62 30.01
N ASP A 143 -4.36 -7.51 29.13
CA ASP A 143 -3.29 -7.22 28.16
C ASP A 143 -3.74 -6.21 27.10
N ALA A 144 -5.02 -6.26 26.67
CA ALA A 144 -5.60 -5.27 25.79
C ALA A 144 -5.61 -3.87 26.43
N SER A 145 -5.98 -3.77 27.72
CA SER A 145 -6.07 -2.49 28.45
C SER A 145 -4.75 -1.74 28.51
N LYS A 146 -3.62 -2.46 28.59
CA LYS A 146 -2.26 -1.88 28.59
C LYS A 146 -1.85 -1.29 27.25
N ARG A 147 -2.45 -1.77 26.15
CA ARG A 147 -2.11 -1.43 24.76
C ARG A 147 -3.14 -0.49 24.13
N THR A 148 -3.91 0.23 24.96
CA THR A 148 -4.95 1.15 24.49
C THR A 148 -4.34 2.48 24.05
N ALA A 149 -4.59 2.88 22.79
CA ALA A 149 -4.07 4.12 22.22
C ALA A 149 -5.15 5.19 21.97
N GLU A 150 -6.29 4.80 21.41
CA GLU A 150 -7.37 5.71 21.02
C GLU A 150 -8.53 5.76 22.03
N GLU A 151 -9.31 6.85 22.03
CA GLU A 151 -10.51 7.02 22.87
C GLU A 151 -11.61 5.98 22.58
N ARG A 152 -11.68 5.49 21.33
CA ARG A 152 -12.64 4.46 20.95
C ARG A 152 -12.41 3.13 21.67
N HIS A 153 -11.23 2.93 22.28
CA HIS A 153 -10.89 1.75 23.09
C HIS A 153 -11.53 1.74 24.49
N SER A 154 -12.37 2.73 24.81
CA SER A 154 -13.07 2.81 26.09
C SER A 154 -13.93 1.57 26.40
N TRP A 155 -14.41 0.83 25.39
CA TRP A 155 -15.15 -0.43 25.60
C TRP A 155 -14.30 -1.55 26.19
N ILE A 156 -12.98 -1.53 25.98
CA ILE A 156 -12.07 -2.54 26.55
C ILE A 156 -12.10 -2.47 28.07
N ARG A 157 -12.10 -1.25 28.63
CA ARG A 157 -12.21 -1.06 30.07
C ARG A 157 -13.58 -1.47 30.60
N LYS A 158 -14.66 -1.11 29.90
CA LYS A 158 -16.03 -1.49 30.28
C LYS A 158 -16.25 -3.00 30.27
N ALA A 159 -15.65 -3.71 29.32
CA ALA A 159 -15.70 -5.17 29.26
C ALA A 159 -14.84 -5.88 30.30
N ALA A 160 -13.91 -5.17 30.96
CA ALA A 160 -13.21 -5.72 32.13
C ALA A 160 -14.10 -5.66 33.37
N ASP A 161 -14.98 -4.65 33.46
CA ASP A 161 -15.88 -4.43 34.60
C ASP A 161 -17.18 -5.25 34.49
N SER A 162 -17.69 -5.43 33.27
CA SER A 162 -18.85 -6.25 32.93
C SER A 162 -18.35 -7.43 32.09
N SER A 163 -18.77 -8.68 32.36
CA SER A 163 -18.25 -9.93 31.75
C SER A 163 -18.37 -10.07 30.21
N GLY A 164 -18.10 -9.02 29.44
CA GLY A 164 -18.10 -8.94 27.98
C GLY A 164 -19.46 -8.95 27.29
N MET A 165 -20.48 -9.56 27.92
CA MET A 165 -21.75 -9.94 27.26
C MET A 165 -22.55 -8.76 26.67
N ASP A 166 -22.45 -7.56 27.26
CA ASP A 166 -23.20 -6.38 26.81
C ASP A 166 -22.37 -5.40 25.97
N CYS A 167 -21.12 -5.74 25.64
CA CYS A 167 -20.24 -4.82 24.92
C CYS A 167 -20.21 -5.09 23.40
N PRO A 168 -20.09 -4.03 22.57
CA PRO A 168 -20.05 -4.19 21.12
C PRO A 168 -18.72 -4.76 20.62
N LEU A 169 -18.77 -5.56 19.55
CA LEU A 169 -17.58 -6.03 18.85
C LEU A 169 -16.83 -4.88 18.18
N TYR A 170 -15.49 -4.90 18.22
CA TYR A 170 -14.70 -4.06 17.33
C TYR A 170 -14.69 -4.67 15.94
N CYS A 171 -14.98 -3.85 14.93
CA CYS A 171 -14.93 -4.24 13.53
C CYS A 171 -14.54 -3.05 12.67
N VAL A 172 -14.22 -3.31 11.40
CA VAL A 172 -14.02 -2.26 10.41
C VAL A 172 -15.29 -1.40 10.35
N PRO A 173 -15.17 -0.06 10.48
CA PRO A 173 -16.33 0.83 10.44
C PRO A 173 -17.08 0.76 9.11
N LYS A 174 -18.38 1.07 9.15
CA LYS A 174 -19.21 1.14 7.95
C LYS A 174 -18.67 2.24 7.02
N GLY A 175 -18.54 1.94 5.73
CA GLY A 175 -18.04 2.88 4.71
C GLY A 175 -16.55 2.78 4.43
N VAL A 176 -15.80 1.98 5.20
CA VAL A 176 -14.37 1.78 4.99
C VAL A 176 -14.13 0.57 4.09
N VAL A 177 -13.51 0.80 2.94
CA VAL A 177 -13.16 -0.22 1.93
C VAL A 177 -11.78 0.09 1.33
N TYR A 178 -11.12 -0.90 0.74
CA TYR A 178 -9.91 -0.65 -0.04
C TYR A 178 -10.25 0.17 -1.29
N ARG A 179 -9.53 1.29 -1.46
CA ARG A 179 -9.64 2.21 -2.59
C ARG A 179 -8.35 2.18 -3.44
N PRO A 180 -8.47 2.36 -4.77
CA PRO A 180 -7.30 2.52 -5.62
C PRO A 180 -6.55 3.82 -5.25
N SER A 181 -5.24 3.84 -5.48
CA SER A 181 -4.44 5.04 -5.24
C SER A 181 -4.89 6.20 -6.13
N ALA A 182 -5.25 7.32 -5.51
CA ALA A 182 -5.71 8.53 -6.22
C ALA A 182 -4.68 9.04 -7.24
N SER A 183 -3.38 8.91 -6.95
CA SER A 183 -2.31 9.30 -7.88
C SER A 183 -2.31 8.42 -9.14
N LYS A 184 -2.46 7.11 -8.99
CA LYS A 184 -2.54 6.16 -10.13
C LYS A 184 -3.78 6.41 -10.98
N LEU A 185 -4.89 6.79 -10.34
CA LEU A 185 -6.12 7.14 -11.03
C LEU A 185 -6.01 8.47 -11.80
N LYS A 186 -5.31 9.48 -11.26
CA LYS A 186 -5.06 10.73 -11.99
C LYS A 186 -4.14 10.53 -13.20
N SER A 187 -3.09 9.73 -13.06
CA SER A 187 -2.18 9.37 -14.16
C SER A 187 -2.83 8.53 -15.25
N THR A 188 -4.02 7.99 -14.99
CA THR A 188 -4.79 7.21 -15.95
C THR A 188 -5.42 8.08 -17.04
N LYS A 189 -5.77 9.33 -16.72
CA LYS A 189 -6.24 10.30 -17.73
C LYS A 189 -5.07 10.62 -18.67
N LYS A 190 -5.28 10.53 -19.98
CA LYS A 190 -4.23 10.83 -20.97
C LYS A 190 -3.81 12.29 -20.78
N ILE A 191 -2.58 12.51 -20.35
CA ILE A 191 -2.01 13.85 -20.23
C ILE A 191 -1.30 14.14 -21.56
N ASP A 192 -1.79 15.13 -22.30
CA ASP A 192 -1.14 15.59 -23.53
C ASP A 192 0.04 16.50 -23.17
N PHE A 193 1.17 15.89 -22.82
CA PHE A 193 2.39 16.62 -22.41
C PHE A 193 3.00 17.49 -23.52
N LEU A 194 2.73 17.16 -24.80
CA LEU A 194 3.30 17.85 -25.94
C LEU A 194 2.44 19.00 -26.48
N GLY A 195 1.20 19.16 -25.98
CA GLY A 195 0.21 20.05 -26.59
C GLY A 195 -0.10 19.67 -28.05
N SER A 196 -0.91 20.48 -28.74
CA SER A 196 -1.08 20.35 -30.19
C SER A 196 0.20 20.82 -30.88
N ALA A 197 0.91 19.92 -31.57
CA ALA A 197 2.07 20.29 -32.37
C ALA A 197 1.68 21.39 -33.37
N LYS A 198 2.16 22.61 -33.15
CA LYS A 198 1.94 23.73 -34.07
C LYS A 198 3.09 23.75 -35.07
N VAL A 199 2.80 23.43 -36.33
CA VAL A 199 3.77 23.57 -37.42
C VAL A 199 4.01 25.06 -37.64
N ILE A 200 5.20 25.54 -37.32
CA ILE A 200 5.62 26.91 -37.61
C ILE A 200 6.36 26.86 -38.95
N ALA A 201 5.71 27.31 -40.02
CA ALA A 201 6.37 27.52 -41.29
C ALA A 201 7.36 28.70 -41.16
N SER A 202 8.52 28.60 -41.81
CA SER A 202 9.47 29.72 -41.89
C SER A 202 8.78 30.94 -42.51
N ALA A 203 8.93 32.11 -41.90
CA ALA A 203 8.39 33.37 -42.42
C ALA A 203 9.17 33.85 -43.67
N ASP A 204 10.34 33.28 -43.95
CA ASP A 204 11.16 33.64 -45.09
C ASP A 204 10.80 32.80 -46.32
N GLY A 205 10.23 33.44 -47.35
CA GLY A 205 9.86 32.79 -48.62
C GLY A 205 11.05 32.24 -49.43
N LYS A 206 12.29 32.44 -48.98
CA LYS A 206 13.51 31.88 -49.58
C LYS A 206 14.03 30.64 -48.83
N ASP A 207 13.47 30.32 -47.67
CA ASP A 207 13.91 29.22 -46.79
C ASP A 207 13.26 27.89 -47.25
N ASN A 208 13.57 27.46 -48.48
CA ASN A 208 13.09 26.20 -49.08
C ASN A 208 13.77 24.94 -48.51
N PHE A 209 14.38 25.02 -47.33
CA PHE A 209 15.11 23.93 -46.71
C PHE A 209 14.26 23.16 -45.69
N THR A 210 13.92 21.92 -46.02
CA THR A 210 13.12 21.01 -45.17
C THR A 210 14.01 20.08 -44.34
N GLY A 211 14.86 20.61 -43.46
CA GLY A 211 15.78 19.81 -42.64
C GLY A 211 16.27 20.50 -41.36
N PHE A 212 17.06 19.79 -40.54
CA PHE A 212 17.65 20.35 -39.33
C PHE A 212 18.73 21.40 -39.68
N LYS A 213 18.56 22.67 -39.26
CA LYS A 213 19.50 23.77 -39.55
C LYS A 213 20.96 23.44 -39.20
N GLY A 214 21.21 22.66 -38.15
CA GLY A 214 22.57 22.26 -37.78
C GLY A 214 23.26 21.37 -38.82
N ALA A 215 22.53 20.64 -39.65
CA ALA A 215 23.10 19.85 -40.76
C ALA A 215 23.58 20.75 -41.91
N LEU A 216 22.92 21.89 -42.15
CA LEU A 216 23.37 22.91 -43.11
C LEU A 216 24.67 23.56 -42.65
N VAL A 217 24.72 24.05 -41.41
CA VAL A 217 25.91 24.67 -40.82
C VAL A 217 27.11 23.71 -40.84
N ARG A 218 26.87 22.41 -40.57
CA ARG A 218 27.93 21.38 -40.67
C ARG A 218 28.41 21.14 -42.10
N LYS A 219 27.51 21.16 -43.09
CA LYS A 219 27.87 21.03 -44.51
C LYS A 219 28.64 22.24 -45.03
N GLU A 220 28.29 23.44 -44.58
CA GLU A 220 28.97 24.68 -44.96
C GLU A 220 30.37 24.78 -44.33
N THR A 221 30.51 24.43 -43.05
CA THR A 221 31.82 24.36 -42.37
C THR A 221 32.75 23.31 -42.99
N LEU A 222 32.22 22.17 -43.44
CA LEU A 222 32.97 21.15 -44.18
C LEU A 222 33.36 21.61 -45.60
N LYS A 223 32.60 22.51 -46.23
CA LYS A 223 32.92 23.08 -47.54
C LYS A 223 33.94 24.22 -47.45
N SER A 224 33.94 25.00 -46.37
CA SER A 224 34.93 26.07 -46.15
C SER A 224 36.31 25.54 -45.77
N SER A 225 36.43 24.29 -45.30
CA SER A 225 37.71 23.63 -45.02
C SER A 225 38.28 22.91 -46.26
N GLY A 226 38.38 23.63 -47.38
CA GLY A 226 38.93 23.10 -48.63
C GLY A 226 40.44 23.25 -48.73
N SER A 227 41.21 22.30 -48.18
CA SER A 227 42.54 21.87 -48.69
C SER A 227 42.95 20.54 -48.04
N PRO A 228 43.54 19.58 -48.79
CA PRO A 228 43.84 18.24 -48.31
C PRO A 228 45.17 18.24 -47.54
N MET A 229 45.15 17.93 -46.23
CA MET A 229 46.37 17.48 -45.55
C MET A 229 46.44 15.96 -45.59
N SER A 230 47.60 15.50 -46.06
CA SER A 230 47.96 14.11 -46.23
C SER A 230 47.86 13.31 -44.94
N ILE A 231 47.43 12.05 -45.10
CA ILE A 231 47.51 11.03 -44.06
C ILE A 231 49.00 10.74 -43.82
N GLN A 232 49.56 11.23 -42.71
CA GLN A 232 50.72 10.61 -42.09
C GLN A 232 50.29 9.86 -40.85
N HIS A 233 50.48 8.54 -40.90
CA HIS A 233 50.44 7.65 -39.74
C HIS A 233 51.48 8.12 -38.71
N GLN A 234 51.04 8.70 -37.60
CA GLN A 234 51.79 8.70 -36.36
C GLN A 234 50.97 8.00 -35.28
N LYS A 235 51.38 6.77 -34.96
CA LYS A 235 51.00 6.10 -33.71
C LYS A 235 51.52 6.95 -32.56
N SER A 236 50.63 7.53 -31.77
CA SER A 236 50.95 8.04 -30.44
C SER A 236 49.93 7.52 -29.44
N MET A 237 50.46 6.89 -28.38
CA MET A 237 49.72 6.27 -27.28
C MET A 237 49.15 7.31 -26.30
N ARG A 238 47.97 6.98 -25.74
CA ARG A 238 47.46 7.34 -24.37
C ARG A 238 47.20 8.85 -24.16
N VAL A 239 46.15 9.32 -23.45
CA VAL A 239 45.67 8.96 -22.11
C VAL A 239 44.20 9.39 -21.96
N ARG A 240 43.37 8.50 -21.38
CA ARG A 240 42.06 8.82 -20.80
C ARG A 240 42.25 9.74 -19.58
N ARG A 241 41.68 10.94 -19.57
CA ARG A 241 41.30 11.64 -18.34
C ARG A 241 39.91 12.25 -18.50
N THR A 242 38.94 11.60 -17.88
CA THR A 242 37.63 12.15 -17.55
C THR A 242 37.79 13.00 -16.29
N THR A 243 37.56 14.30 -16.38
CA THR A 243 37.35 15.16 -15.21
C THR A 243 35.84 15.41 -15.05
N PRO A 244 35.23 15.08 -13.90
CA PRO A 244 33.85 15.45 -13.60
C PRO A 244 33.72 16.96 -13.29
N PRO A 245 32.50 17.55 -13.36
CA PRO A 245 32.25 18.96 -13.07
C PRO A 245 32.34 19.28 -11.57
N PRO A 246 32.51 20.56 -11.19
CA PRO A 246 32.77 20.95 -9.81
C PRO A 246 31.50 20.98 -8.95
N GLU A 247 31.59 20.45 -7.74
CA GLU A 247 30.57 20.52 -6.69
C GLU A 247 30.68 21.85 -5.92
N THR A 248 29.56 22.55 -5.81
CA THR A 248 29.38 23.72 -4.93
C THR A 248 29.09 23.25 -3.51
N ASN A 249 30.06 23.43 -2.61
CA ASN A 249 29.87 23.23 -1.17
C ASN A 249 29.27 24.49 -0.52
N SER A 250 28.01 24.40 -0.07
CA SER A 250 27.50 25.19 1.04
C SER A 250 27.31 24.25 2.24
N ALA A 251 28.15 24.46 3.26
CA ALA A 251 28.12 23.72 4.50
C ALA A 251 26.84 23.98 5.30
N LEU A 252 26.25 22.92 5.87
CA LEU A 252 25.57 22.97 7.16
C LEU A 252 25.61 21.59 7.81
N ALA A 253 26.13 21.60 9.03
CA ALA A 253 26.57 20.47 9.83
C ALA A 253 25.48 19.48 10.23
N ARG A 254 25.87 18.23 10.52
CA ARG A 254 25.55 17.53 11.77
C ARG A 254 26.46 16.32 11.99
N SER A 255 26.81 16.17 13.25
CA SER A 255 27.93 15.42 13.81
C SER A 255 27.63 13.96 14.15
N ASN A 256 28.64 13.12 13.92
CA ASN A 256 29.19 12.03 14.73
C ASN A 256 28.26 10.94 15.32
N THR A 257 28.41 9.73 14.79
CA THR A 257 28.36 8.47 15.54
C THR A 257 29.70 7.76 15.41
N MET A 258 30.39 7.54 16.53
CA MET A 258 31.61 6.70 16.64
C MET A 258 31.22 5.24 16.92
N PRO A 259 31.89 4.23 16.33
CA PRO A 259 31.77 2.83 16.74
C PRO A 259 32.84 2.47 17.77
N VAL A 260 32.45 1.80 18.86
CA VAL A 260 33.39 1.28 19.88
C VAL A 260 33.62 -0.21 19.68
N HIS A 261 34.91 -0.55 19.75
CA HIS A 261 35.56 -1.83 19.57
C HIS A 261 34.99 -2.99 20.42
N ARG A 262 34.93 -4.17 19.78
CA ARG A 262 34.83 -5.50 20.39
C ARG A 262 36.21 -5.94 20.88
N LEU A 263 36.35 -6.24 22.17
CA LEU A 263 37.44 -7.02 22.75
C LEU A 263 36.82 -8.25 23.41
N GLU A 264 37.08 -9.42 22.84
CA GLU A 264 36.81 -10.72 23.45
C GLU A 264 38.12 -11.25 24.03
N SER A 265 38.10 -11.60 25.31
CA SER A 265 39.03 -12.56 25.90
C SER A 265 38.39 -13.20 27.15
N SER A 266 37.80 -14.37 26.92
CA SER A 266 37.80 -15.58 27.76
C SER A 266 38.18 -15.46 29.24
N GLN A 267 37.31 -15.95 30.14
CA GLN A 267 37.52 -17.20 30.88
C GLN A 267 36.25 -17.61 31.66
N GLN A 268 35.85 -18.87 31.46
CA GLN A 268 35.01 -19.70 32.35
C GLN A 268 35.93 -20.75 32.99
N PRO A 269 35.48 -21.57 33.94
CA PRO A 269 34.18 -21.59 34.64
C PRO A 269 34.26 -21.14 36.11
#